data_AF-A0A821Q0G1-F1
#
_entry.id   AF-A0A821Q0G1-F1
#
_cell.length_a   1.000
_cell.length_b   1.000
_cell.length_c   1.000
_cell.angle_alpha   90.00
_cell.angle_beta   90.00
_cell.angle_gamma   90.00
#
_symmetry.space_group_name_H-M   'P 1'
#
loop_
_entity.id
_entity.type
_entity.pdbx_description
1 polymer ?
#
loop_
_entity_poly.entity_id
_entity_poly.type
_entity_poly.pdbx_seq_one_letter_code
_entity_poly.pdbx_strand_id
1 'polypeptide(L)'
;MDKEDTYARLLDKVRGCPNLCPCCNRPCDVDHTQIKSRPGSQDNEHRCTTGHALRAMNGYKFESTDEASLLMCEHIKDDQIIVIGSQRIKWSKFKLHHKDWNFQSTLNDEELKKLFSKFLTIWAKIGPTLCRKYNMTYVIFNSNH
;
A
#
# COMPACT_ATOMS: atom_id res chain seq x y z
N MET A 1 16.45 -16.75 -30.72
CA MET A 1 15.92 -16.01 -29.56
C MET A 1 16.73 -14.74 -29.46
N ASP A 2 16.08 -13.59 -29.65
CA ASP A 2 16.77 -12.31 -29.85
C ASP A 2 17.41 -11.83 -28.52
N LYS A 3 18.64 -11.30 -28.61
CA LYS A 3 19.39 -10.86 -27.42
C LYS A 3 18.72 -9.64 -26.77
N GLU A 4 18.04 -8.81 -27.56
CA GLU A 4 17.29 -7.65 -27.06
C GLU A 4 16.05 -8.05 -26.24
N ASP A 5 15.32 -9.08 -26.68
CA ASP A 5 14.17 -9.63 -25.96
C ASP A 5 14.58 -10.27 -24.62
N THR A 6 15.75 -10.91 -24.60
CA THR A 6 16.32 -11.48 -23.37
C THR A 6 16.74 -10.39 -22.38
N TYR A 7 17.36 -9.31 -22.85
CA TYR A 7 17.76 -8.19 -22.00
C TYR A 7 16.55 -7.47 -21.40
N ALA A 8 15.53 -7.17 -22.21
CA ALA A 8 14.31 -6.52 -21.74
C ALA A 8 13.60 -7.34 -20.65
N ARG A 9 13.44 -8.65 -20.85
CA ARG A 9 12.86 -9.55 -19.84
C ARG A 9 13.67 -9.61 -18.54
N LEU A 10 15.00 -9.63 -18.63
CA LEU A 10 15.86 -9.63 -17.44
C LEU A 10 15.81 -8.29 -16.72
N LEU A 11 15.76 -7.18 -17.46
CA LEU A 11 15.65 -5.84 -16.91
C LEU A 11 14.31 -5.64 -16.18
N ASP A 12 13.21 -6.14 -16.73
CA ASP A 12 11.89 -6.12 -16.07
C ASP A 12 11.87 -6.96 -14.80
N LYS A 13 12.54 -8.12 -14.80
CA LYS A 13 12.71 -8.93 -13.58
C LYS A 13 13.47 -8.18 -12.47
N VAL A 14 14.50 -7.42 -12.83
CA VAL A 14 15.30 -6.65 -11.87
C VAL A 14 14.55 -5.41 -11.37
N ARG A 15 13.82 -4.72 -12.25
CA ARG A 15 13.05 -3.51 -11.90
C ARG A 15 11.79 -3.83 -11.09
N GLY A 16 11.23 -5.02 -11.28
CA GLY A 16 9.94 -5.39 -10.69
C GLY A 16 8.77 -4.64 -11.33
N CYS A 17 7.60 -4.76 -10.72
CA CYS A 17 6.40 -4.09 -11.21
C CYS A 17 6.44 -2.58 -10.91
N PRO A 18 6.22 -1.69 -11.90
CA PRO A 18 6.26 -0.25 -11.68
C PRO A 18 4.99 0.30 -11.00
N ASN A 19 3.94 -0.51 -10.88
CA ASN A 19 2.66 -0.07 -10.34
C ASN A 19 2.72 0.11 -8.82
N LEU A 20 2.07 1.16 -8.34
CA LEU A 20 1.98 1.49 -6.92
C LEU A 20 0.57 1.23 -6.40
N CYS A 21 0.46 0.75 -5.16
CA CYS A 21 -0.83 0.52 -4.53
C CYS A 21 -1.61 1.84 -4.49
N PRO A 22 -2.84 1.89 -5.03
CA PRO A 22 -3.59 3.14 -5.14
C PRO A 22 -3.98 3.74 -3.77
N CYS A 23 -3.92 2.94 -2.69
CA CYS A 23 -4.24 3.39 -1.34
C CYS A 23 -3.00 3.85 -0.55
N CYS A 24 -1.86 3.15 -0.61
CA CYS A 24 -0.69 3.48 0.23
C CYS A 24 0.57 3.84 -0.55
N ASN A 25 0.52 3.83 -1.89
CA ASN A 25 1.64 4.02 -2.82
C ASN A 25 2.83 3.08 -2.61
N ARG A 26 2.66 1.97 -1.88
CA ARG A 26 3.67 0.92 -1.82
C ARG A 26 3.80 0.25 -3.19
N PRO A 27 5.03 0.02 -3.70
CA PRO A 27 5.22 -0.71 -4.95
C PRO A 27 4.62 -2.12 -4.91
N CYS A 28 4.10 -2.57 -6.05
CA CYS A 28 3.74 -3.96 -6.26
C CYS A 28 5.01 -4.83 -6.20
N ASP A 29 4.93 -5.94 -5.47
CA ASP A 29 6.07 -6.86 -5.26
C ASP A 29 5.85 -8.24 -5.89
N VAL A 30 4.83 -8.37 -6.75
CA VAL A 30 4.54 -9.59 -7.49
C VAL A 30 5.51 -9.72 -8.68
N ASP A 31 6.13 -10.90 -8.81
CA ASP A 31 6.85 -11.29 -10.02
C ASP A 31 5.85 -11.66 -11.13
N HIS A 32 5.42 -10.65 -11.87
CA HIS A 32 4.47 -10.82 -12.98
C HIS A 32 5.05 -11.61 -14.17
N THR A 33 6.34 -11.98 -14.17
CA THR A 33 6.96 -12.76 -15.25
C THR A 33 6.69 -14.27 -15.14
N GLN A 34 6.19 -14.72 -13.99
CA GLN A 34 5.85 -16.13 -13.75
C GLN A 34 4.49 -16.52 -14.35
N ILE A 35 3.63 -15.54 -14.64
CA ILE A 35 2.26 -15.74 -15.11
C ILE A 35 2.15 -15.19 -16.54
N LYS A 36 1.59 -15.99 -17.46
CA LYS A 36 1.54 -15.64 -18.89
C LYS A 36 0.56 -14.52 -19.24
N SER A 37 -0.40 -14.22 -18.35
CA SER A 37 -1.37 -13.15 -18.57
C SER A 37 -0.78 -11.78 -18.25
N ARG A 38 -1.38 -10.71 -18.78
CA ARG A 38 -0.90 -9.34 -18.54
C ARG A 38 -0.97 -8.96 -17.06
N PRO A 39 -0.03 -8.18 -16.50
CA PRO A 39 -0.16 -7.61 -15.17
C PRO A 39 -1.50 -6.86 -15.00
N GLY A 40 -2.13 -6.99 -13.83
CA GLY A 40 -3.44 -6.43 -13.52
C GLY A 40 -4.63 -7.20 -14.11
N SER A 41 -4.40 -8.34 -14.76
CA SER A 41 -5.47 -9.29 -15.11
C SER A 41 -5.86 -10.15 -13.91
N GLN A 42 -7.02 -10.81 -13.98
CA GLN A 42 -7.56 -11.64 -12.89
C GLN A 42 -6.58 -12.70 -12.38
N ASP A 43 -5.77 -13.28 -13.26
CA ASP A 43 -4.78 -14.31 -12.89
C ASP A 43 -3.40 -13.72 -12.56
N ASN A 44 -3.18 -12.41 -12.75
CA ASN A 44 -1.90 -11.73 -12.58
C ASN A 44 -2.07 -10.34 -11.96
N GLU A 45 -2.89 -10.27 -10.91
CA GLU A 45 -3.27 -9.04 -10.19
C GLU A 45 -2.06 -8.39 -9.49
N HIS A 46 -2.12 -7.08 -9.34
CA HIS A 46 -1.16 -6.35 -8.52
C HIS A 46 -1.39 -6.63 -7.03
N ARG A 47 -0.30 -6.72 -6.26
CA ARG A 47 -0.38 -7.00 -4.82
C ARG A 47 0.85 -6.45 -4.10
N CYS A 48 0.69 -6.20 -2.80
CA CYS A 48 1.81 -6.05 -1.87
C CYS A 48 1.84 -7.29 -0.95
N THR A 49 2.42 -8.38 -1.45
CA THR A 49 2.57 -9.66 -0.74
C THR A 49 3.36 -9.54 0.55
N THR A 50 4.25 -8.55 0.64
CA THR A 50 5.03 -8.22 1.84
C THR A 50 4.32 -7.20 2.75
N GLY A 51 2.99 -7.10 2.61
CA GLY A 51 2.09 -6.19 3.29
C GLY A 51 2.15 -4.76 2.75
N HIS A 52 1.26 -3.88 3.21
CA HIS A 52 1.19 -2.47 2.82
C HIS A 52 1.98 -1.58 3.78
N ALA A 53 2.09 -0.28 3.48
CA ALA A 53 2.70 0.71 4.36
C ALA A 53 1.61 1.48 5.15
N LEU A 54 2.02 2.24 6.17
CA LEU A 54 1.11 3.18 6.85
C LEU A 54 0.61 4.21 5.83
N ARG A 55 -0.70 4.46 5.81
CA ARG A 55 -1.30 5.43 4.89
C ARG A 55 -0.74 6.84 5.08
N ALA A 56 -0.42 7.22 6.32
CA ALA A 56 0.25 8.49 6.62
C ALA A 56 1.56 8.70 5.86
N MET A 57 2.27 7.63 5.46
CA MET A 57 3.49 7.76 4.64
C MET A 57 3.20 8.38 3.27
N ASN A 58 1.95 8.23 2.80
CA ASN A 58 1.46 8.79 1.56
C ASN A 58 0.51 10.00 1.77
N GLY A 59 0.59 10.66 2.93
CA GLY A 59 -0.14 11.89 3.19
C GLY A 59 -1.62 11.74 3.54
N TYR A 60 -2.07 10.53 3.89
CA TYR A 60 -3.44 10.31 4.34
C TYR A 60 -3.62 10.67 5.82
N LYS A 61 -4.72 11.38 6.09
CA LYS A 61 -5.16 11.78 7.43
C LYS A 61 -6.63 11.44 7.67
N PHE A 62 -7.05 11.45 8.93
CA PHE A 62 -8.45 11.37 9.30
C PHE A 62 -9.12 12.71 9.06
N GLU A 63 -10.25 12.69 8.35
CA GLU A 63 -10.96 13.91 7.93
C GLU A 63 -11.48 14.74 9.12
N SER A 64 -11.84 14.09 10.23
CA SER A 64 -12.42 14.74 11.40
C SER A 64 -11.40 15.42 12.31
N THR A 65 -10.16 14.93 12.36
CA THR A 65 -9.13 15.38 13.32
C THR A 65 -7.87 15.93 12.65
N ASP A 66 -7.76 15.80 11.32
CA ASP A 66 -6.55 16.04 10.53
C ASP A 66 -5.32 15.21 10.95
N GLU A 67 -5.50 14.24 11.85
CA GLU A 67 -4.44 13.35 12.32
C GLU A 67 -3.96 12.40 11.23
N ALA A 68 -2.64 12.24 11.15
CA ALA A 68 -2.01 11.29 10.25
C ALA A 68 -2.58 9.87 10.46
N SER A 69 -3.04 9.25 9.37
CA SER A 69 -3.66 7.93 9.43
C SER A 69 -2.58 6.84 9.54
N LEU A 70 -2.32 6.38 10.76
CA LEU A 70 -1.42 5.25 11.03
C LEU A 70 -2.07 3.89 10.73
N LEU A 71 -3.13 3.83 9.93
CA LEU A 71 -3.69 2.57 9.46
C LEU A 71 -2.87 2.03 8.28
N MET A 72 -2.77 0.71 8.17
CA MET A 72 -2.37 0.02 6.94
C MET A 72 -3.62 -0.39 6.15
N CYS A 73 -3.49 -0.74 4.88
CA CYS A 73 -4.63 -1.17 4.05
C CYS A 73 -5.35 -2.40 4.65
N GLU A 74 -4.60 -3.29 5.27
CA GLU A 74 -5.06 -4.50 5.96
C GLU A 74 -5.92 -4.19 7.19
N HIS A 75 -5.79 -3.00 7.78
CA HIS A 75 -6.55 -2.58 8.95
C HIS A 75 -7.87 -1.87 8.60
N ILE A 76 -8.14 -1.60 7.32
CA ILE A 76 -9.34 -0.89 6.88
C ILE A 76 -10.48 -1.87 6.71
N LYS A 77 -11.59 -1.65 7.43
CA LYS A 77 -12.79 -2.47 7.29
C LYS A 77 -13.57 -2.11 6.02
N ASP A 78 -14.26 -3.08 5.43
CA ASP A 78 -14.97 -2.91 4.16
C ASP A 78 -16.07 -1.84 4.16
N ASP A 79 -16.69 -1.60 5.32
CA ASP A 79 -17.70 -0.59 5.56
C ASP A 79 -17.12 0.78 5.92
N GLN A 80 -15.83 0.84 6.28
CA GLN A 80 -15.14 2.07 6.66
C GLN A 80 -15.03 3.01 5.46
N ILE A 81 -15.35 4.29 5.68
CA ILE A 81 -15.13 5.35 4.70
C ILE A 81 -13.67 5.77 4.74
N ILE A 82 -13.03 5.80 3.58
CA ILE A 82 -11.72 6.41 3.39
C ILE A 82 -11.83 7.65 2.52
N VAL A 83 -10.92 8.58 2.74
CA VAL A 83 -10.81 9.81 1.95
C VAL A 83 -9.56 9.72 1.09
N ILE A 84 -9.72 9.87 -0.22
CA ILE A 84 -8.64 9.92 -1.22
C ILE A 84 -8.84 11.15 -2.09
N GLY A 85 -7.94 12.12 -1.97
CA GLY A 85 -8.14 13.44 -2.59
C GLY A 85 -9.45 14.06 -2.09
N SER A 86 -10.35 14.39 -3.01
CA SER A 86 -11.69 14.92 -2.72
C SER A 86 -12.78 13.84 -2.59
N GLN A 87 -12.45 12.56 -2.78
CA GLN A 87 -13.43 11.48 -2.79
C GLN A 87 -13.56 10.82 -1.42
N ARG A 88 -14.80 10.68 -0.95
CA ARG A 88 -15.18 9.85 0.21
C ARG A 88 -15.79 8.55 -0.30
N ILE A 89 -15.16 7.42 -0.03
CA ILE A 89 -15.57 6.13 -0.57
C ILE A 89 -15.45 5.04 0.49
N LYS A 90 -16.43 4.12 0.54
CA LYS A 90 -16.32 2.91 1.36
C LYS A 90 -15.19 2.03 0.84
N TRP A 91 -14.42 1.42 1.72
CA TRP A 91 -13.29 0.57 1.34
C TRP A 91 -13.67 -0.56 0.39
N SER A 92 -14.79 -1.24 0.65
CA SER A 92 -15.37 -2.24 -0.27
C SER A 92 -15.55 -1.71 -1.68
N LYS A 93 -16.10 -0.50 -1.83
CA LYS A 93 -16.30 0.14 -3.14
C LYS A 93 -14.97 0.56 -3.78
N PHE A 94 -14.00 1.00 -2.99
CA PHE A 94 -12.65 1.29 -3.47
C PHE A 94 -12.01 0.03 -4.08
N LYS A 95 -12.05 -1.10 -3.38
CA LYS A 95 -11.56 -2.39 -3.91
C LYS A 95 -12.25 -2.76 -5.24
N LEU A 96 -13.55 -2.51 -5.35
CA LEU A 96 -14.31 -2.75 -6.60
C LEU A 96 -13.93 -1.82 -7.76
N HIS A 97 -13.40 -0.63 -7.49
CA HIS A 97 -12.88 0.27 -8.52
C HIS A 97 -11.46 -0.09 -8.95
N HIS A 98 -10.72 -0.84 -8.13
CA HIS A 98 -9.35 -1.27 -8.35
C HIS A 98 -9.27 -2.80 -8.41
N LYS A 99 -10.06 -3.41 -9.31
CA LYS A 99 -10.12 -4.88 -9.47
C LYS A 99 -8.84 -5.50 -10.01
N ASP A 100 -7.96 -4.67 -10.57
CA ASP A 100 -6.60 -5.03 -10.98
C ASP A 100 -5.64 -5.20 -9.78
N TRP A 101 -6.08 -4.79 -8.58
CA TRP A 101 -5.36 -4.94 -7.32
C TRP A 101 -6.04 -5.92 -6.38
N ASN A 102 -5.23 -6.79 -5.79
CA ASN A 102 -5.65 -7.66 -4.71
C ASN A 102 -5.20 -7.06 -3.37
N PHE A 103 -6.17 -6.70 -2.54
CA PHE A 103 -5.95 -6.11 -1.21
C PHE A 103 -6.00 -7.14 -0.08
N GLN A 104 -6.11 -8.44 -0.39
CA GLN A 104 -6.10 -9.49 0.62
C GLN A 104 -4.70 -9.61 1.23
N SER A 105 -4.62 -9.55 2.57
CA SER A 105 -3.36 -9.82 3.27
C SER A 105 -2.92 -11.27 3.03
N THR A 106 -1.68 -11.43 2.62
CA THR A 106 -0.98 -12.73 2.59
C THR A 106 -0.18 -13.01 3.86
N LEU A 107 -0.10 -12.02 4.75
CA LEU A 107 0.58 -12.12 6.04
C LEU A 107 -0.38 -12.62 7.11
N ASN A 108 0.13 -13.45 8.02
CA ASN A 108 -0.59 -13.78 9.24
C ASN A 108 -0.55 -12.63 10.27
N ASP A 109 -1.34 -12.73 11.34
CA ASP A 109 -1.46 -11.67 12.36
C ASP A 109 -0.14 -11.32 13.04
N GLU A 110 0.75 -12.29 13.26
CA GLU A 110 2.05 -12.06 13.89
C GLU A 110 3.00 -11.31 12.95
N GLU A 111 3.03 -11.71 11.68
CA GLU A 111 3.81 -11.05 10.63
C GLU A 111 3.33 -9.62 10.40
N LEU A 112 2.00 -9.42 10.36
CA LEU A 112 1.39 -8.11 10.20
C LEU A 112 1.73 -7.19 11.38
N LYS A 113 1.67 -7.69 12.62
CA LYS A 113 2.10 -6.94 13.81
C LYS A 113 3.58 -6.56 13.75
N LYS A 114 4.46 -7.48 13.36
CA LYS A 114 5.90 -7.19 13.19
C LYS A 114 6.15 -6.13 12.12
N LEU A 115 5.45 -6.23 10.99
CA LEU A 115 5.54 -5.26 9.90
C LEU A 115 5.05 -3.87 10.34
N PHE A 116 3.91 -3.82 11.02
CA PHE A 116 3.35 -2.59 11.57
C PHE A 116 4.34 -1.89 12.51
N SER A 117 4.95 -2.62 13.45
CA SER A 117 5.98 -2.11 14.36
C SER A 117 7.21 -1.57 13.63
N LYS A 118 7.64 -2.22 12.55
CA LYS A 118 8.73 -1.70 11.69
C LYS A 118 8.34 -0.35 11.09
N PHE A 119 7.13 -0.22 10.56
CA PHE A 119 6.68 1.05 10.00
C PHE A 119 6.49 2.14 11.05
N LEU A 120 6.02 1.81 12.25
CA LEU A 120 5.97 2.77 13.36
C LEU A 120 7.37 3.28 13.74
N THR A 121 8.37 2.40 13.74
CA THR A 121 9.77 2.78 13.98
C THR A 121 10.28 3.77 12.93
N ILE A 122 9.93 3.57 11.66
CA ILE A 122 10.26 4.49 10.57
C ILE A 122 9.47 5.80 10.75
N TRP A 123 8.17 5.71 11.04
CA TRP A 123 7.28 6.85 11.26
C TRP A 123 7.77 7.76 12.38
N ALA A 124 8.28 7.21 13.48
CA ALA A 124 8.82 8.01 14.58
C ALA A 124 9.99 8.91 14.13
N LYS A 125 10.73 8.50 13.07
CA LYS A 125 11.86 9.26 12.51
C LYS A 125 11.44 10.28 11.46
N ILE A 126 10.54 9.89 10.55
CA ILE A 126 10.21 10.71 9.36
C ILE A 126 8.82 11.37 9.41
N GLY A 127 7.96 10.90 10.31
CA GLY A 127 6.56 11.30 10.43
C GLY A 127 6.35 12.80 10.61
N PRO A 128 7.10 13.50 11.49
CA PRO A 128 6.97 14.95 11.64
C PRO A 128 7.25 15.72 10.33
N THR A 129 8.22 15.25 9.54
CA THR A 129 8.53 15.84 8.23
C THR A 129 7.43 15.58 7.20
N LEU A 130 6.88 14.36 7.16
CA LEU A 130 5.76 14.04 6.28
C LEU A 130 4.48 14.80 6.66
N CYS A 131 4.22 14.96 7.96
CA CYS A 131 3.08 15.75 8.46
C CYS A 131 3.15 17.21 8.02
N ARG A 132 4.34 17.84 8.08
CA ARG A 132 4.56 19.18 7.53
C ARG A 132 4.33 19.23 6.02
N LYS A 133 4.86 18.25 5.28
CA LYS A 133 4.73 18.18 3.81
C LYS A 133 3.27 18.07 3.36
N TYR A 134 2.47 17.26 4.06
CA TYR A 134 1.10 16.93 3.65
C TYR A 134 0.02 17.66 4.47
N ASN A 135 0.40 18.60 5.34
CA ASN A 135 -0.52 19.33 6.21
C ASN A 135 -1.42 18.40 7.05
N MET A 136 -0.78 17.54 7.85
CA MET A 136 -1.41 16.60 8.78
C MET A 136 -0.93 16.85 10.21
N THR A 137 -1.73 16.46 11.20
CA THR A 137 -1.32 16.43 12.61
C THR A 137 -0.49 15.18 12.88
N TYR A 138 0.71 15.35 13.44
CA TYR A 138 1.59 14.24 13.80
C TYR A 138 1.04 13.45 14.98
N VAL A 139 1.02 12.12 14.84
CA VAL A 139 0.53 11.20 15.86
C VAL A 139 1.66 10.29 16.31
N ILE A 140 1.79 10.12 17.62
CA ILE A 140 2.62 9.09 18.24
C ILE A 140 1.72 7.90 18.56
N PHE A 141 2.08 6.72 18.07
CA PHE A 141 1.35 5.52 18.42
C PHE A 141 1.66 5.12 19.87
N ASN A 142 0.72 5.38 20.78
CA ASN A 142 0.79 4.89 22.15
C ASN A 142 0.07 3.54 22.20
N SER A 143 0.80 2.45 22.44
CA SER A 143 0.27 1.08 22.52
C SER A 143 -0.57 0.80 23.77
N ASN A 144 -1.09 1.82 24.45
CA ASN A 144 -1.86 1.66 25.67
C ASN A 144 -3.35 1.48 25.36
N HIS A 145 -3.69 0.40 24.64
CA HIS A 145 -5.02 -0.21 24.62
C HIS A 145 -4.90 -1.68 24.23
#